data_AF-A0A969SCG5-F1
#
_entry.id   AF-A0A969SCG5-F1
#
_cell.length_a   1.000
_cell.length_b   1.000
_cell.length_c   1.000
_cell.angle_alpha   90.00
_cell.angle_beta   90.00
_cell.angle_gamma   90.00
#
_symmetry.space_group_name_H-M   'P 1'
#
loop_
_entity.id
_entity.type
_entity.pdbx_description
1 polymer ?
#
loop_
_entity_poly.entity_id
_entity_poly.type
_entity_poly.pdbx_seq_one_letter_code
_entity_poly.pdbx_strand_id
1 'polypeptide(L)'
;MNPNRPAQHYLGFTKDLDERIREHRKGKGARLTQVATHRGISFKVAEVWKGDRCLEKQLKRQKNSRRFCPICNSNLLKKANI
;
A
#
# COMPACT_ATOMS: atom_id res chain seq x y z
N MET A 1 0.24 5.07 -15.52
CA MET A 1 -0.53 3.86 -15.13
C MET A 1 -1.00 3.21 -16.43
N ASN A 2 -0.66 1.93 -16.66
CA ASN A 2 -1.10 1.20 -17.85
C ASN A 2 -2.63 0.93 -17.73
N PRO A 3 -3.46 1.34 -18.70
CA PRO A 3 -4.91 1.11 -18.67
C PRO A 3 -5.29 -0.36 -18.56
N ASN A 4 -4.52 -1.25 -19.18
CA ASN A 4 -4.79 -2.70 -19.23
C ASN A 4 -4.26 -3.44 -18.00
N ARG A 5 -3.41 -2.79 -17.19
CA ARG A 5 -2.78 -3.34 -15.98
C ARG A 5 -2.60 -2.25 -14.93
N PRO A 6 -3.69 -1.76 -14.31
CA PRO A 6 -3.60 -0.74 -13.28
C PRO A 6 -2.80 -1.27 -12.08
N ALA A 7 -2.00 -0.40 -11.46
CA ALA A 7 -1.28 -0.74 -10.25
C ALA A 7 -2.29 -0.90 -9.10
N GLN A 8 -2.44 -2.13 -8.60
CA GLN A 8 -3.42 -2.46 -7.56
C GLN A 8 -2.88 -2.25 -6.14
N HIS A 9 -1.56 -2.22 -5.97
CA HIS A 9 -0.91 -2.22 -4.65
C HIS A 9 0.20 -1.18 -4.59
N TYR A 10 0.31 -0.53 -3.42
CA TYR A 10 1.40 0.36 -3.06
C TYR A 10 1.98 -0.10 -1.72
N LEU A 11 3.31 -0.05 -1.60
CA LEU A 11 4.02 -0.30 -0.35
C LEU A 11 4.94 0.89 -0.07
N GLY A 12 4.96 1.32 1.19
CA GLY A 12 5.72 2.48 1.64
C GLY A 12 6.13 2.35 3.10
N PHE A 13 7.16 3.09 3.50
CA PHE A 13 7.55 3.29 4.89
C PHE A 13 7.24 4.72 5.35
N THR A 14 6.83 4.87 6.61
CA THR A 14 6.63 6.16 7.27
C THR A 14 6.91 6.06 8.77
N LYS A 15 7.29 7.19 9.39
CA LYS A 15 7.37 7.33 10.85
C LYS A 15 6.07 7.85 11.46
N ASP A 16 5.27 8.56 10.68
CA ASP A 16 3.93 9.04 11.04
C ASP A 16 2.93 8.44 10.04
N LEU A 17 2.06 7.56 10.53
CA LEU A 17 1.09 6.86 9.70
C LEU A 17 -0.05 7.79 9.25
N ASP A 18 -0.55 8.61 10.17
CA ASP A 18 -1.72 9.46 9.92
C ASP A 18 -1.39 10.59 8.94
N GLU A 19 -0.24 11.23 9.13
CA GLU A 19 0.28 12.19 8.17
C GLU A 19 0.46 11.56 6.78
N ARG A 20 1.06 10.37 6.71
CA ARG A 20 1.27 9.67 5.45
C ARG A 20 -0.05 9.39 4.73
N ILE A 21 -1.07 8.90 5.45
CA ILE A 21 -2.39 8.63 4.88
C ILE A 21 -3.04 9.92 4.37
N ARG A 22 -3.02 11.00 5.16
CA ARG A 22 -3.58 12.30 4.76
C ARG A 22 -2.92 12.82 3.48
N GLU A 23 -1.60 12.81 3.40
CA GLU A 23 -0.88 13.29 2.22
C GLU A 23 -1.10 12.38 1.00
N HIS A 24 -1.23 11.07 1.20
CA HIS A 24 -1.56 10.14 0.12
C HIS A 24 -2.98 10.37 -0.42
N ARG A 25 -3.97 10.62 0.47
CA ARG A 25 -5.36 10.94 0.08
C ARG A 25 -5.47 12.28 -0.65
N LYS A 26 -4.61 13.24 -0.34
CA LYS A 26 -4.50 14.52 -1.05
C LYS A 26 -3.69 14.44 -2.35
N GLY A 27 -3.17 13.26 -2.71
CA GLY A 27 -2.32 13.08 -3.89
C GLY A 27 -0.92 13.69 -3.78
N LYS A 28 -0.45 14.05 -2.58
CA LYS A 28 0.85 14.70 -2.33
C LYS A 28 1.97 13.73 -1.90
N GLY A 29 1.63 12.50 -1.52
CA GLY A 29 2.59 11.57 -0.93
C GLY A 29 3.47 10.76 -1.89
N ALA A 30 2.93 10.30 -3.02
CA ALA A 30 3.68 9.55 -4.03
C ALA A 30 3.14 9.82 -5.43
N ARG A 31 3.97 9.66 -6.46
CA ARG A 31 3.52 9.84 -7.86
C ARG A 31 2.31 8.96 -8.20
N LEU A 32 2.26 7.73 -7.66
CA LEU A 32 1.12 6.83 -7.88
C LEU A 32 -0.17 7.38 -7.26
N THR A 33 -0.12 7.87 -6.02
CA THR A 33 -1.30 8.44 -5.35
C THR A 33 -1.71 9.78 -5.93
N GLN A 34 -0.76 10.58 -6.42
CA GLN A 34 -1.05 11.78 -7.20
C GLN A 34 -1.90 11.46 -8.43
N VAL A 35 -1.47 10.47 -9.23
CA VAL A 35 -2.22 10.04 -10.43
C VAL A 35 -3.56 9.41 -10.05
N ALA A 36 -3.62 8.62 -8.97
CA ALA A 36 -4.88 8.03 -8.49
C ALA A 36 -5.88 9.13 -8.09
N THR A 37 -5.44 10.11 -7.31
CA THR A 37 -6.26 11.26 -6.87
C THR A 37 -6.75 12.06 -8.08
N HIS A 38 -5.88 12.37 -9.04
CA HIS A 38 -6.26 13.08 -10.27
C HIS A 38 -7.30 12.31 -11.10
N ARG A 39 -7.33 10.97 -11.00
CA ARG A 39 -8.31 10.10 -11.66
C ARG A 39 -9.54 9.79 -10.81
N GLY A 40 -9.70 10.41 -9.64
CA GLY A 40 -10.81 10.13 -8.72
C GLY A 40 -10.76 8.74 -8.07
N ILE A 41 -9.60 8.06 -8.10
CA ILE A 41 -9.44 6.71 -7.55
C ILE A 41 -9.00 6.82 -6.09
N SER A 42 -9.82 6.28 -5.20
CA SER A 42 -9.50 6.16 -3.77
C SER A 42 -8.68 4.90 -3.46
N PHE A 43 -8.14 4.82 -2.24
CA PHE A 43 -7.47 3.63 -1.74
C PHE A 43 -7.86 3.39 -0.28
N LYS A 44 -7.64 2.17 0.19
CA LYS A 44 -7.71 1.79 1.60
C LYS A 44 -6.36 1.26 2.07
N VAL A 45 -6.06 1.48 3.35
CA VAL A 45 -4.90 0.85 4.00
C VAL A 45 -5.29 -0.60 4.28
N ALA A 46 -4.59 -1.52 3.64
CA ALA A 46 -4.87 -2.95 3.74
C ALA A 46 -4.26 -3.58 5.00
N GLU A 47 -3.04 -3.16 5.35
CA GLU A 47 -2.24 -3.74 6.44
C GLU A 47 -1.14 -2.74 6.84
N VAL A 48 -0.71 -2.78 8.10
CA VAL A 48 0.41 -1.98 8.63
C VAL A 48 1.30 -2.86 9.49
N TRP A 49 2.61 -2.85 9.19
CA TRP A 49 3.60 -3.61 9.95
C TRP A 49 4.51 -2.68 10.74
N LYS A 50 4.88 -3.08 11.95
CA LYS A 50 6.02 -2.48 12.65
C LYS A 50 7.31 -2.89 11.94
N GLY A 51 8.17 -1.93 11.63
CA GLY A 51 9.43 -2.18 10.93
C GLY A 51 10.11 -0.89 10.47
N ASP A 52 11.07 -1.03 9.57
CA ASP A 52 11.93 0.05 9.10
C ASP A 52 12.01 0.10 7.56
N ARG A 53 12.92 0.95 7.04
CA ARG A 53 13.18 1.04 5.59
C ARG A 53 13.78 -0.24 5.01
N CYS A 54 14.45 -1.06 5.81
CA CYS A 54 15.01 -2.34 5.36
C CYS A 54 13.88 -3.33 5.08
N LEU A 55 12.89 -3.42 5.96
CA LEU A 55 11.68 -4.22 5.73
C LEU A 55 10.94 -3.77 4.48
N GLU A 56 10.73 -2.46 4.30
CA GLU A 56 10.10 -1.92 3.08
C GLU A 56 10.85 -2.36 1.81
N LYS A 57 12.18 -2.23 1.81
CA LYS A 57 13.03 -2.63 0.67
C LYS A 57 12.91 -4.13 0.41
N GLN A 58 12.93 -4.97 1.45
CA GLN A 58 12.77 -6.42 1.33
C GLN A 58 11.42 -6.77 0.71
N LEU A 59 10.32 -6.20 1.21
CA LEU A 59 8.97 -6.48 0.68
C LEU A 59 8.84 -6.01 -0.78
N LYS A 60 9.37 -4.82 -1.12
CA LYS A 60 9.36 -4.30 -2.50
C LYS A 60 10.16 -5.15 -3.48
N ARG A 61 11.26 -5.77 -3.02
CA ARG A 61 12.10 -6.66 -3.86
C ARG A 61 11.38 -7.94 -4.26
N GLN A 62 10.42 -8.42 -3.47
CA GLN A 62 9.67 -9.64 -3.80
C GLN A 62 8.70 -9.45 -4.98
N LYS A 63 8.37 -8.21 -5.36
CA LYS A 63 7.48 -7.86 -6.49
C LYS A 63 6.12 -8.59 -6.48
N ASN A 64 5.65 -8.99 -5.31
CA ASN A 64 4.43 -9.78 -5.15
C ASN A 64 3.55 -9.25 -4.00
N SER A 65 3.26 -7.95 -4.03
CA SER A 65 2.53 -7.26 -2.95
C SER A 65 1.16 -7.86 -2.66
N ARG A 66 0.54 -8.54 -3.62
CA ARG A 66 -0.74 -9.25 -3.45
C ARG A 66 -0.68 -10.29 -2.33
N ARG A 67 0.46 -10.96 -2.14
CA ARG A 67 0.63 -11.99 -1.10
C ARG A 67 0.54 -11.43 0.32
N PHE A 68 0.87 -10.15 0.52
CA PHE A 68 0.85 -9.48 1.81
C PHE A 68 -0.46 -8.74 2.09
N CYS A 69 -1.33 -8.62 1.08
CA CYS A 69 -2.59 -7.90 1.20
C CYS A 69 -3.66 -8.84 1.78
N PRO A 70 -4.17 -8.61 3.00
CA PRO A 70 -5.19 -9.48 3.60
C PRO A 70 -6.51 -9.50 2.82
N ILE A 71 -6.81 -8.43 2.08
CA ILE A 71 -7.99 -8.36 1.20
C ILE A 71 -7.87 -9.33 0.02
N CYS A 72 -6.66 -9.48 -0.54
CA CYS A 72 -6.42 -10.38 -1.67
C CYS A 72 -6.08 -11.81 -1.25
N ASN A 73 -5.48 -11.97 -0.06
CA ASN A 73 -5.08 -13.24 0.51
C ASN A 73 -5.78 -13.43 1.87
N SER A 74 -7.03 -13.89 1.82
CA SER A 74 -7.89 -14.07 3.00
C SER A 74 -7.32 -15.03 4.05
N ASN A 75 -6.36 -15.88 3.68
CA ASN A 75 -5.66 -16.75 4.63
C ASN A 75 -4.82 -15.97 5.65
N LEU A 76 -4.46 -14.71 5.37
CA LEU A 76 -3.76 -13.85 6.33
C LEU A 76 -4.69 -13.33 7.42
N LEU A 77 -5.95 -13.03 7.10
CA LEU A 77 -6.95 -12.57 8.08
C LEU A 77 -7.24 -13.64 9.14
N LYS A 78 -7.16 -14.92 8.77
CA LYS A 78 -7.36 -16.04 9.70
C LYS A 78 -6.25 -16.16 10.76
N LYS A 79 -5.04 -15.69 10.45
CA LYS A 79 -3.89 -15.78 11.37
C LYS A 79 -3.82 -14.68 12.42
N ALA A 80 -4.53 -13.56 12.20
CA ALA A 80 -4.56 -12.46 13.16
C ALA A 80 -5.58 -12.67 14.30
N ASN A 81 -6.44 -13.69 14.18
CA ASN A 81 -7.54 -13.99 15.11
C ASN A 81 -7.33 -15.33 15.86
N ILE A 82 -6.08 -15.79 15.99
CA ILE A 82 -5.69 -16.98 16.77
C ILE A 82 -4.59 -16.56 17.75
#